data_AF-A0AAP0SD75-F1
#
_entry.id   AF-A0AAP0SD75-F1
#
_cell.length_a   1.000
_cell.length_b   1.000
_cell.length_c   1.000
_cell.angle_alpha   90.00
_cell.angle_beta   90.00
_cell.angle_gamma   90.00
#
_symmetry.space_group_name_H-M   'P 1'
#
loop_
_entity.id
_entity.type
_entity.pdbx_description
1 polymer ?
#
loop_
_entity_poly.entity_id
_entity_poly.type
_entity_poly.pdbx_seq_one_letter_code
_entity_poly.pdbx_strand_id
1 'polypeptide(L)'
;MQKKWVDNNSGHISFMLYARSFYICWGTSPEYWTWNCLKETRDETIEVAKLIKVCWLDVGGNFEISDLSPGIVYEVVYVVKLTDESSGWEFPITLRLSLPDGKAQERQVSLLEKPKEEWIELNVGNFNVENGETGEVYFNLAEHGAK
;
A
#
# COMPACT_ATOMS: atom_id res chain seq x y z
N MET A 1 -7.45 10.17 2.43
CA MET A 1 -8.02 10.13 3.81
C MET A 1 -7.17 9.16 4.60
N GLN A 2 -6.77 9.52 5.81
CA GLN A 2 -5.83 8.73 6.62
C GLN A 2 -6.36 8.52 8.03
N LYS A 3 -5.98 7.40 8.65
CA LYS A 3 -6.24 7.09 10.06
C LYS A 3 -4.93 7.05 10.80
N LYS A 4 -4.77 7.89 11.83
CA LYS A 4 -3.60 7.91 12.71
C LYS A 4 -3.96 7.26 14.04
N TRP A 5 -3.03 6.51 14.62
CA TRP A 5 -3.15 5.99 15.97
C TRP A 5 -1.79 5.99 16.66
N VAL A 6 -1.81 5.88 17.97
CA VAL A 6 -0.60 5.63 18.76
C VAL A 6 -0.50 4.12 18.93
N ASP A 7 0.62 3.54 18.52
CA ASP A 7 0.89 2.13 18.77
C ASP A 7 1.08 1.93 20.28
N ASN A 8 0.25 1.10 20.89
CA ASN A 8 0.23 0.94 22.34
C ASN A 8 1.52 0.33 22.91
N ASN A 9 2.28 -0.40 22.09
CA ASN A 9 3.51 -1.08 22.52
C ASN A 9 4.70 -0.12 22.51
N SER A 10 4.78 0.75 21.50
CA SER A 10 5.93 1.63 21.27
C SER A 10 5.66 3.09 21.66
N GLY A 11 4.40 3.50 21.76
CA GLY A 11 4.01 4.89 21.99
C GLY A 11 4.20 5.81 20.78
N HIS A 12 4.58 5.26 19.62
CA HIS A 12 4.83 6.03 18.40
C HIS A 12 3.59 6.18 17.54
N ILE A 13 3.54 7.27 16.77
CA ILE A 13 2.44 7.51 15.84
C ILE A 13 2.61 6.59 14.63
N SER A 14 1.59 5.78 14.38
CA SER A 14 1.41 4.99 13.15
C SER A 14 0.21 5.52 12.39
N PHE A 15 0.17 5.27 11.09
CA PHE A 15 -1.00 5.63 10.30
C PHE A 15 -1.27 4.65 9.16
N MET A 16 -2.51 4.67 8.69
CA MET A 16 -3.00 3.96 7.52
C MET A 16 -3.55 4.97 6.53
N LEU A 17 -3.09 4.86 5.29
CA LEU A 17 -3.67 5.59 4.17
C LEU A 17 -4.76 4.72 3.54
N TYR A 18 -5.97 5.27 3.38
CA TYR A 18 -7.05 4.56 2.72
C TYR A 18 -6.87 4.55 1.20
N ALA A 19 -7.43 3.53 0.54
CA ALA A 19 -7.30 3.36 -0.92
C ALA A 19 -7.76 4.58 -1.74
N ARG A 20 -8.71 5.37 -1.23
CA ARG A 20 -9.15 6.64 -1.82
C ARG A 20 -8.07 7.73 -1.88
N SER A 21 -7.00 7.60 -1.09
CA SER A 21 -5.84 8.51 -1.14
C SER A 21 -4.85 8.13 -2.22
N PHE A 22 -4.95 6.92 -2.77
CA PHE A 22 -3.97 6.40 -3.71
C PHE A 22 -4.27 6.90 -5.11
N TYR A 23 -3.20 7.11 -5.88
CA TYR A 23 -3.27 7.00 -7.32
C TYR A 23 -3.53 5.53 -7.66
N ILE A 24 -4.60 5.27 -8.39
CA ILE A 24 -4.94 3.95 -8.92
C ILE A 24 -5.15 4.13 -10.42
N CYS A 25 -4.32 3.49 -11.23
CA CYS A 25 -4.50 3.54 -12.66
C CYS A 25 -5.86 2.94 -13.03
N TRP A 26 -6.64 3.70 -13.81
CA TRP A 26 -8.05 3.46 -14.10
C TRP A 26 -8.97 3.27 -12.88
N GLY A 27 -8.60 3.75 -11.68
CA GLY A 27 -9.40 3.57 -10.46
C GLY A 27 -10.79 4.22 -10.49
N THR A 28 -11.07 5.07 -11.47
CA THR A 28 -12.38 5.70 -11.72
C THR A 28 -13.25 4.92 -12.71
N SER A 29 -12.68 3.91 -13.38
CA SER A 29 -13.34 3.11 -14.41
C SER A 29 -13.99 1.87 -13.80
N PRO A 30 -15.33 1.79 -13.72
CA PRO A 30 -16.04 0.66 -13.13
C PRO A 30 -15.84 -0.65 -13.89
N GLU A 31 -15.38 -0.61 -15.13
CA GLU A 31 -14.99 -1.79 -15.92
C GLU A 31 -13.72 -2.48 -15.41
N TYR A 32 -12.90 -1.77 -14.63
CA TYR A 32 -11.61 -2.25 -14.13
C TYR A 32 -11.56 -2.30 -12.60
N TRP A 33 -12.25 -1.39 -11.91
CA TRP A 33 -12.24 -1.29 -10.45
C TRP A 33 -13.63 -1.09 -9.87
N THR A 34 -13.88 -1.73 -8.73
CA THR A 34 -15.08 -1.50 -7.91
C THR A 34 -14.66 -1.03 -6.52
N TRP A 35 -15.49 -0.19 -5.91
CA TRP A 35 -15.25 0.32 -4.56
C TRP A 35 -16.21 -0.39 -3.60
N ASN A 36 -15.64 -1.13 -2.65
CA ASN A 36 -16.40 -1.92 -1.69
C ASN A 36 -16.23 -1.35 -0.29
N CYS A 37 -17.28 -1.43 0.52
CA CYS A 37 -17.26 -1.04 1.91
C CYS A 37 -16.97 -2.26 2.79
N LEU A 38 -15.87 -2.23 3.53
CA LEU A 38 -15.54 -3.22 4.56
C LEU A 38 -15.84 -2.65 5.94
N LYS A 39 -16.52 -3.41 6.78
CA LYS A 39 -16.67 -3.08 8.20
C LYS A 39 -15.38 -3.45 8.92
N GLU A 40 -14.61 -2.46 9.34
CA GLU A 40 -13.42 -2.65 10.18
C GLU A 40 -13.84 -2.86 11.64
N THR A 41 -14.81 -2.06 12.10
CA THR A 41 -15.42 -2.19 13.43
C THR A 41 -16.94 -2.14 13.33
N ARG A 42 -17.64 -2.12 14.47
CA ARG A 42 -19.10 -1.96 14.49
C ARG A 42 -19.54 -0.62 13.88
N ASP A 43 -18.72 0.42 14.03
CA ASP A 43 -19.06 1.80 13.68
C ASP A 43 -18.19 2.38 12.55
N GLU A 44 -17.11 1.69 12.15
CA GLU A 44 -16.18 2.15 11.12
C GLU A 44 -16.25 1.26 9.88
N THR A 45 -16.43 1.91 8.73
CA THR A 45 -16.44 1.27 7.41
C THR A 45 -15.36 1.91 6.55
N ILE A 46 -14.48 1.10 5.99
CA ILE A 46 -13.42 1.52 5.08
C ILE A 46 -13.81 1.19 3.65
N GLU A 47 -13.67 2.15 2.74
CA GLU A 47 -13.73 1.88 1.31
C GLU A 47 -12.41 1.25 0.82
N VAL A 48 -12.53 0.08 0.20
CA VAL A 48 -11.41 -0.61 -0.47
C VAL A 48 -11.64 -0.67 -1.97
N ALA A 49 -10.55 -0.59 -2.73
CA ALA A 49 -10.56 -0.78 -4.17
C ALA A 49 -10.42 -2.28 -4.49
N LYS A 50 -11.42 -2.84 -5.17
CA LYS A 50 -11.40 -4.22 -5.69
C LYS A 50 -11.11 -4.18 -7.18
N LEU A 51 -9.99 -4.79 -7.56
CA LEU A 51 -9.62 -5.00 -8.96
C LEU A 51 -10.56 -6.01 -9.62
N ILE A 52 -11.06 -5.69 -10.82
CA ILE A 52 -11.88 -6.58 -11.64
C ILE A 52 -11.01 -7.29 -12.68
N LYS A 53 -10.35 -6.50 -13.54
CA LYS A 53 -9.47 -6.99 -14.60
C LYS A 53 -8.68 -5.82 -15.18
N VAL A 54 -7.42 -6.04 -15.53
CA VAL A 54 -6.54 -5.07 -16.20
C VAL A 54 -5.47 -5.83 -17.00
N CYS A 55 -4.75 -5.16 -17.90
CA CYS A 55 -3.60 -5.72 -18.61
C CYS A 55 -2.25 -5.35 -17.98
N TRP A 56 -2.25 -4.45 -17.00
CA TRP A 56 -1.13 -4.10 -16.13
C TRP A 56 -1.70 -3.42 -14.88
N LEU A 57 -0.94 -3.33 -13.79
CA LEU A 57 -1.35 -2.69 -12.55
C LEU A 57 -0.37 -1.59 -12.18
N ASP A 58 -0.88 -0.45 -11.72
CA ASP A 58 -0.08 0.62 -11.12
C ASP A 58 -0.93 1.33 -10.06
N VAL A 59 -0.50 1.19 -8.80
CA VAL A 59 -1.12 1.78 -7.63
C VAL A 59 -0.04 2.43 -6.80
N GLY A 60 -0.17 3.71 -6.49
CA GLY A 60 0.84 4.44 -5.75
C GLY A 60 0.26 5.51 -4.84
N GLY A 61 1.11 6.03 -3.97
CA GLY A 61 0.77 7.14 -3.12
C GLY A 61 2.03 7.77 -2.53
N ASN A 62 1.79 8.81 -1.73
CA ASN A 62 2.83 9.52 -1.04
C ASN A 62 2.33 10.04 0.31
N PHE A 63 3.29 10.37 1.16
CA PHE A 63 3.05 11.08 2.40
C PHE A 63 4.29 11.88 2.80
N GLU A 64 4.07 12.95 3.55
CA GLU A 64 5.14 13.78 4.08
C GLU A 64 5.87 13.04 5.21
N ILE A 65 7.20 12.93 5.14
CA ILE A 65 7.99 12.22 6.16
C ILE A 65 7.90 12.91 7.53
N SER A 66 7.64 14.23 7.57
CA SER A 66 7.46 14.97 8.82
C SER A 66 6.16 14.65 9.57
N ASP A 67 5.24 13.89 8.96
CA ASP A 67 4.07 13.35 9.64
C ASP A 67 4.41 12.17 10.57
N LEU A 68 5.63 11.63 10.45
CA LEU A 68 6.14 10.52 11.24
C LEU A 68 6.94 11.01 12.46
N SER A 69 7.02 10.14 13.47
CA SER A 69 7.85 10.42 14.67
C SER A 69 9.33 10.17 14.34
N PRO A 70 10.25 11.10 14.67
CA PRO A 70 11.66 10.91 14.41
C PRO A 70 12.30 9.88 15.36
N GLY A 71 13.43 9.32 14.94
CA GLY A 71 14.26 8.41 15.75
C GLY A 71 13.80 6.95 15.75
N ILE A 72 12.85 6.58 14.89
CA ILE A 72 12.32 5.23 14.80
C ILE A 72 12.34 4.71 13.36
N VAL A 73 12.32 3.39 13.22
CA VAL A 73 12.23 2.71 11.93
C VAL A 73 10.76 2.44 11.62
N TYR A 74 10.31 2.98 10.49
CA TYR A 74 8.99 2.71 9.94
C TYR A 74 9.05 1.61 8.90
N GLU A 75 7.95 0.86 8.83
CA GLU A 75 7.67 -0.11 7.80
C GLU A 75 6.50 0.38 6.95
N VAL A 76 6.65 0.31 5.62
CA VAL A 76 5.57 0.59 4.68
C VAL A 76 5.05 -0.72 4.11
N VAL A 77 3.76 -0.97 4.26
CA VAL A 77 3.10 -2.18 3.75
C VAL A 77 1.87 -1.82 2.93
N TYR A 78 1.60 -2.58 1.88
CA TYR A 78 0.25 -2.65 1.29
C TYR A 78 -0.54 -3.74 1.99
N VAL A 79 -1.74 -3.42 2.45
CA VAL A 79 -2.69 -4.41 2.97
C VAL A 79 -3.62 -4.82 1.83
N VAL A 80 -3.50 -6.06 1.36
CA VAL A 80 -4.26 -6.56 0.21
C VAL A 80 -4.93 -7.88 0.54
N LYS A 81 -5.93 -8.27 -0.25
CA LYS A 81 -6.54 -9.59 -0.20
C LYS A 81 -6.71 -10.13 -1.61
N LEU A 82 -6.23 -11.34 -1.84
CA LEU A 82 -6.48 -12.09 -3.06
C LEU A 82 -7.79 -12.84 -2.91
N THR A 83 -8.68 -12.76 -3.89
CA THR A 83 -9.91 -13.56 -3.86
C THR A 83 -9.70 -14.94 -4.49
N ASP A 84 -10.59 -15.89 -4.21
CA ASP A 84 -10.56 -17.21 -4.84
C ASP A 84 -10.53 -17.14 -6.37
N GLU A 85 -11.26 -16.19 -6.95
CA GLU A 85 -11.36 -15.96 -8.39
C GLU A 85 -10.18 -15.17 -8.98
N SER A 86 -9.25 -14.69 -8.15
CA SER A 86 -8.07 -13.96 -8.62
C SER A 86 -7.15 -14.86 -9.47
N SER A 87 -6.70 -14.30 -10.60
CA SER A 87 -5.85 -14.93 -11.62
C SER A 87 -5.02 -13.86 -12.33
N GLY A 88 -4.05 -14.25 -13.17
CA GLY A 88 -3.18 -13.30 -13.89
C GLY A 88 -1.95 -12.85 -13.09
N TRP A 89 -1.60 -13.58 -12.03
CA TRP A 89 -0.47 -13.27 -11.14
C TRP A 89 0.75 -14.16 -11.35
N GLU A 90 0.90 -14.73 -12.55
CA GLU A 90 1.98 -15.65 -12.90
C GLU A 90 3.37 -15.00 -12.81
N PHE A 91 3.43 -13.68 -12.95
CA PHE A 91 4.62 -12.88 -12.77
C PHE A 91 4.58 -12.11 -11.44
N PRO A 92 5.75 -11.88 -10.81
CA PRO A 92 5.79 -11.12 -9.58
C PRO A 92 5.42 -9.66 -9.81
N ILE A 93 4.75 -9.08 -8.83
CA ILE A 93 4.57 -7.62 -8.77
C ILE A 93 5.85 -6.96 -8.28
N THR A 94 6.05 -5.70 -8.65
CA THR A 94 7.13 -4.84 -8.15
C THR A 94 6.58 -3.91 -7.09
N LEU A 95 7.23 -3.88 -5.93
CA LEU A 95 6.98 -2.92 -4.87
C LEU A 95 8.17 -1.97 -4.77
N ARG A 96 7.91 -0.67 -4.74
CA ARG A 96 8.95 0.36 -4.69
C ARG A 96 8.66 1.39 -3.61
N LEU A 97 9.69 1.74 -2.85
CA LEU A 97 9.72 2.83 -1.88
C LEU A 97 10.79 3.84 -2.32
N SER A 98 10.48 5.12 -2.38
CA SER A 98 11.43 6.19 -2.67
C SER A 98 11.40 7.22 -1.54
N LEU A 99 12.57 7.56 -1.01
CA LEU A 99 12.75 8.47 0.11
C LEU A 99 13.14 9.88 -0.36
N PRO A 100 12.93 10.92 0.47
CA PRO A 100 13.27 12.31 0.12
C PRO A 100 14.75 12.53 -0.22
N ASP A 101 15.64 11.73 0.38
CA ASP A 101 17.09 11.79 0.16
C ASP A 101 17.55 11.15 -1.17
N GLY A 102 16.61 10.66 -1.98
CA GLY A 102 16.86 10.01 -3.27
C GLY A 102 17.17 8.52 -3.17
N LYS A 103 17.23 7.94 -1.96
CA LYS A 103 17.33 6.48 -1.82
C LYS A 103 16.03 5.83 -2.27
N ALA A 104 16.13 4.67 -2.89
CA ALA A 104 14.99 3.86 -3.25
C ALA A 104 15.24 2.39 -2.90
N GLN A 105 14.16 1.71 -2.54
CA GLN A 105 14.10 0.27 -2.36
C GLN A 105 13.12 -0.28 -3.37
N GLU A 106 13.47 -1.40 -3.99
CA GLU A 106 12.62 -2.11 -4.93
C GLU A 106 12.70 -3.59 -4.64
N ARG A 107 11.57 -4.29 -4.72
CA ARG A 107 11.50 -5.74 -4.55
C ARG A 107 10.38 -6.34 -5.35
N GLN A 108 10.56 -7.61 -5.72
CA GLN A 108 9.56 -8.40 -6.41
C GLN A 108 8.86 -9.35 -5.44
N VAL A 109 7.54 -9.47 -5.56
CA VAL A 109 6.72 -10.33 -4.73
C VAL A 109 5.81 -11.19 -5.61
N SER A 110 5.90 -12.51 -5.44
CA SER A 110 4.95 -13.45 -6.05
C SER A 110 3.64 -13.43 -5.28
N LEU A 111 2.53 -13.15 -5.96
CA LEU A 111 1.19 -13.23 -5.38
C LEU A 111 0.60 -14.65 -5.48
N LEU A 112 1.12 -15.52 -6.35
CA LEU A 112 0.65 -16.91 -6.48
C LEU A 112 0.84 -17.74 -5.20
N GLU A 113 1.90 -17.45 -4.44
CA GLU A 113 2.25 -18.19 -3.23
C GLU A 113 1.54 -17.64 -1.98
N LYS A 114 0.75 -16.57 -2.12
CA LYS A 114 0.08 -15.92 -1.00
C LYS A 114 -1.29 -16.57 -0.73
N PRO A 115 -1.72 -16.60 0.54
CA PRO A 115 -3.04 -17.13 0.88
C PRO A 115 -4.14 -16.31 0.20
N LYS A 116 -5.17 -17.01 -0.27
CA LYS A 116 -6.40 -16.42 -0.79
C LYS A 116 -7.41 -16.25 0.34
N GLU A 117 -8.33 -15.33 0.13
CA GLU A 117 -9.39 -14.95 1.06
C GLU A 117 -8.93 -14.35 2.41
N GLU A 118 -7.65 -14.08 2.56
CA GLU A 118 -7.05 -13.47 3.76
C GLU A 118 -6.44 -12.11 3.45
N TRP A 119 -6.51 -11.20 4.42
CA TRP A 119 -5.78 -9.93 4.36
C TRP A 119 -4.31 -10.19 4.68
N ILE A 120 -3.43 -9.79 3.76
CA ILE A 120 -1.99 -9.95 3.88
C ILE A 120 -1.29 -8.61 3.78
N GLU A 121 -0.17 -8.51 4.47
CA GLU A 121 0.73 -7.38 4.39
C GLU A 121 1.83 -7.67 3.36
N LEU A 122 1.96 -6.76 2.40
CA LEU A 122 3.05 -6.76 1.43
C LEU A 122 4.04 -5.67 1.81
N ASN A 123 5.13 -6.06 2.45
CA ASN A 123 6.20 -5.13 2.81
C ASN A 123 6.80 -4.49 1.55
N VAL A 124 6.73 -3.16 1.47
CA VAL A 124 7.35 -2.36 0.41
C VAL A 124 8.81 -2.06 0.78
N GLY A 125 9.03 -1.69 2.04
CA GLY A 125 10.35 -1.37 2.57
C GLY A 125 10.30 -0.78 3.97
N ASN A 126 11.48 -0.49 4.51
CA ASN A 126 11.66 0.03 5.85
C ASN A 126 12.64 1.22 5.81
N PHE A 127 12.43 2.24 6.64
CA PHE A 127 13.34 3.39 6.70
C PHE A 127 13.34 4.03 8.09
N ASN A 128 14.42 4.71 8.45
CA ASN A 128 14.50 5.50 9.67
C ASN A 128 14.10 6.94 9.36
N VAL A 129 13.42 7.61 10.29
CA VAL A 129 13.07 9.03 10.19
C VAL A 129 14.06 9.84 11.01
N GLU A 130 14.84 10.71 10.37
CA GLU A 130 15.78 11.58 11.05
C GLU A 130 15.09 12.82 11.66
N ASN A 131 15.70 13.42 12.69
CA ASN A 131 15.10 14.58 13.34
C ASN A 131 15.15 15.82 12.42
N GLY A 132 14.00 16.41 12.15
CA GLY A 132 13.87 17.56 11.24
C GLY A 132 13.91 17.20 9.76
N GLU A 133 13.80 15.91 9.41
CA GLU A 133 13.68 15.46 8.02
C GLU A 133 12.35 15.92 7.41
N THR A 134 12.40 16.35 6.15
CA THR A 134 11.24 16.84 5.39
C THR A 134 11.30 16.32 3.96
N GLY A 135 10.14 16.20 3.34
CA GLY A 135 9.95 15.76 1.97
C GLY A 135 9.01 14.57 1.87
N GLU A 136 8.71 14.21 0.63
CA GLU A 136 7.71 13.21 0.31
C GLU A 136 8.33 11.81 0.23
N VAL A 137 7.74 10.87 0.95
CA VAL A 137 7.97 9.44 0.78
C VAL A 137 6.98 8.92 -0.24
N TYR A 138 7.47 8.29 -1.31
CA TYR A 138 6.64 7.69 -2.33
C TYR A 138 6.66 6.17 -2.22
N PHE A 139 5.49 5.55 -2.38
CA PHE A 139 5.36 4.10 -2.44
C PHE A 139 4.52 3.69 -3.66
N ASN A 140 4.87 2.56 -4.25
CA ASN A 140 4.25 2.06 -5.47
C ASN A 140 4.17 0.53 -5.48
N LEU A 141 3.09 0.03 -6.08
CA LEU A 141 2.84 -1.35 -6.43
C LEU A 141 2.51 -1.39 -7.92
N ALA A 142 3.32 -2.10 -8.69
CA ALA A 142 3.15 -2.22 -10.13
C ALA A 142 3.29 -3.65 -10.63
N GLU A 143 2.51 -3.98 -11.64
CA GLU A 143 2.65 -5.18 -12.47
C GLU A 143 2.56 -4.67 -13.90
N HIS A 144 3.70 -4.38 -14.52
CA HIS A 144 3.75 -4.04 -15.93
C HIS A 144 4.12 -5.32 -16.65
N GLY A 145 3.13 -5.99 -17.25
CA GLY A 145 3.26 -7.27 -17.91
C GLY A 145 4.64 -7.50 -18.52
N ALA A 146 5.26 -8.61 -18.15
CA ALA A 146 6.47 -9.07 -18.82
C ALA A 146 6.15 -9.17 -20.33
N LYS A 147 6.92 -8.45 -21.15
CA LYS A 147 6.90 -8.61 -22.61
C LYS A 147 7.25 -10.03 -23.01
#